data_AF-A0A061EBS4-F1
#
_entry.id   AF-A0A061EBS4-F1
#
_cell.length_a   1.000
_cell.length_b   1.000
_cell.length_c   1.000
_cell.angle_alpha   90.00
_cell.angle_beta   90.00
_cell.angle_gamma   90.00
#
_symmetry.space_group_name_H-M   'P 1'
#
loop_
_entity.id
_entity.type
_entity.pdbx_description
1 polymer ?
#
loop_
_entity_poly.entity_id
_entity_poly.type
_entity_poly.pdbx_seq_one_letter_code
_entity_poly.pdbx_strand_id
1 'polypeptide(L)'
;MKKGSDSFPMKLSGFSESEGNEVKTKEMFSKRLTRTDMSKRLALPTKRLSLFPPFDGGNEIELVIWDDDVNGQVWNFVCSIRQTGYPKPVFSRGRLDFVVAKGLTVGDKVTLCKKEDTAEIFGHVLCQSRYSVKEDRAAEASIGTGTRAAVGASETTLEHKNELRAING
;
A
#
# COMPACT_ATOMS: atom_id res chain seq x y z
N MET A 1 44.72 60.82 3.90
CA MET A 1 44.86 59.85 5.01
C MET A 1 43.50 59.26 5.36
N LYS A 2 43.48 57.97 5.74
CA LYS A 2 42.38 57.12 6.22
C LYS A 2 41.53 57.81 7.31
N LYS A 3 40.25 57.50 7.57
CA LYS A 3 39.64 56.18 7.84
C LYS A 3 38.10 56.23 7.61
N GLY A 4 37.54 55.11 7.14
CA GLY A 4 36.11 54.80 7.25
C GLY A 4 35.78 53.96 8.49
N SER A 5 34.48 53.71 8.67
CA SER A 5 33.83 52.51 9.25
C SER A 5 32.43 52.90 9.73
N ASP A 6 31.36 52.13 9.61
CA ASP A 6 30.93 51.09 8.69
C ASP A 6 29.40 51.04 8.90
N SER A 7 28.66 50.97 7.80
CA SER A 7 27.27 50.53 7.82
C SER A 7 27.27 49.09 8.32
N PHE A 8 26.57 48.79 9.41
CA PHE A 8 26.36 47.41 9.84
C PHE A 8 25.21 46.81 9.01
N PRO A 9 25.45 45.95 8.01
CA PRO A 9 24.39 45.08 7.54
C PRO A 9 24.10 44.07 8.65
N MET A 10 22.88 44.12 9.18
CA MET A 10 22.29 43.01 9.94
C MET A 10 22.29 41.79 9.01
N LYS A 11 23.35 40.98 9.07
CA LYS A 11 23.38 39.65 8.46
C LYS A 11 22.40 38.79 9.24
N LEU A 12 21.25 38.52 8.63
CA LEU A 12 20.44 37.33 8.94
C LEU A 12 21.24 36.10 8.50
N SER A 13 22.26 35.73 9.27
CA SER A 13 22.95 34.45 9.14
C SER A 13 22.31 33.49 10.14
N GLY A 14 21.57 32.50 9.65
CA GLY A 14 21.06 31.43 10.50
C GLY A 14 19.76 30.76 10.08
N PHE A 15 19.36 30.78 8.81
CA PHE A 15 18.60 29.64 8.27
C PHE A 15 19.63 28.70 7.66
N SER A 16 20.18 27.82 8.50
CA SER A 16 20.80 26.60 7.99
C SER A 16 19.69 25.85 7.24
N GLU A 17 19.85 25.72 5.93
CA GLU A 17 19.15 24.69 5.17
C GLU A 17 19.36 23.37 5.90
N SER A 18 18.30 22.89 6.54
CA SER A 18 18.33 21.67 7.33
C SER A 18 18.68 20.52 6.39
N GLU A 19 19.84 19.92 6.60
CA GLU A 19 20.16 18.60 6.06
C GLU A 19 18.97 17.67 6.36
N GLY A 20 18.54 16.95 5.33
CA GLY A 20 17.21 16.35 5.23
C GLY A 20 16.78 15.60 6.48
N ASN A 21 15.55 15.86 6.92
CA ASN A 21 14.85 15.05 7.90
C ASN A 21 14.85 13.58 7.41
N GLU A 22 15.71 12.75 7.98
CA GLU A 22 15.86 11.35 7.60
C GLU A 22 14.61 10.58 8.03
N VAL A 23 13.73 10.31 7.08
CA VAL A 23 12.52 9.51 7.32
C VAL A 23 12.91 8.05 7.49
N LYS A 24 12.89 7.57 8.73
CA LYS A 24 13.17 6.16 9.03
C LYS A 24 11.93 5.33 8.74
N THR A 25 12.02 4.42 7.77
CA THR A 25 10.92 3.52 7.41
C THR A 25 11.18 2.13 8.00
N LYS A 26 10.20 1.60 8.74
CA LYS A 26 10.22 0.27 9.35
C LYS A 26 9.03 -0.55 8.88
N GLU A 27 9.29 -1.70 8.26
CA GLU A 27 8.22 -2.65 7.92
C GLU A 27 7.55 -3.16 9.20
N MET A 28 6.24 -2.93 9.35
CA MET A 28 5.48 -3.44 10.47
C MET A 28 5.08 -4.88 10.24
N PHE A 29 4.52 -5.20 9.08
CA PHE A 29 4.25 -6.57 8.68
C PHE A 29 4.09 -6.65 7.17
N SER A 30 4.34 -7.84 6.64
CA SER A 30 3.99 -8.20 5.28
C SER A 30 3.24 -9.52 5.28
N LYS A 31 2.16 -9.61 4.51
CA LYS A 31 1.28 -10.78 4.49
C LYS A 31 0.69 -11.01 3.11
N ARG A 32 0.73 -12.26 2.65
CA ARG A 32 -0.07 -12.73 1.51
C ARG A 32 -1.51 -12.92 1.93
N LEU A 33 -2.43 -12.29 1.20
CA LEU A 33 -3.85 -12.32 1.48
C LEU A 33 -4.41 -13.71 1.21
N THR A 34 -5.10 -14.25 2.21
CA THR A 34 -5.84 -15.52 2.10
C THR A 34 -7.33 -15.25 1.90
N ARG A 35 -8.09 -16.28 1.51
CA ARG A 35 -9.56 -16.20 1.43
C ARG A 35 -10.18 -15.71 2.75
N THR A 36 -9.61 -16.06 3.89
CA THR A 36 -10.08 -15.61 5.22
C THR A 36 -9.82 -14.13 5.43
N ASP A 37 -8.68 -13.64 4.96
CA ASP A 37 -8.31 -12.23 5.08
C ASP A 37 -9.24 -11.34 4.27
N MET A 38 -9.68 -11.81 3.11
CA MET A 38 -10.62 -11.10 2.24
C MET A 38 -12.07 -11.18 2.72
N SER A 39 -12.52 -12.34 3.19
CA SER A 39 -13.93 -12.57 3.52
C SER A 39 -14.32 -12.24 4.95
N LYS A 40 -13.40 -12.38 5.92
CA LYS A 40 -13.72 -12.26 7.35
C LYS A 40 -12.98 -11.12 7.99
N ARG A 41 -11.65 -11.22 8.06
CA ARG A 41 -10.81 -10.28 8.83
C ARG A 41 -9.35 -10.37 8.42
N LEU A 42 -8.67 -9.22 8.28
CA LEU A 42 -7.22 -9.20 8.07
C LEU A 42 -6.55 -9.25 9.44
N ALA A 43 -6.14 -10.47 9.79
CA ALA A 43 -5.45 -10.72 11.05
C ALA A 43 -3.97 -10.38 10.93
N LEU A 44 -3.49 -9.61 11.90
CA LEU A 44 -2.13 -9.10 11.96
C LEU A 44 -1.25 -9.98 12.85
N PRO A 45 0.08 -10.05 12.60
CA PRO A 45 1.01 -10.74 13.49
C PRO A 45 1.11 -10.01 14.83
N THR A 46 0.77 -10.69 15.93
CA THR A 46 0.80 -10.09 17.28
C THR A 46 2.20 -9.69 17.76
N LYS A 47 3.27 -10.35 17.27
CA LYS A 47 4.66 -9.95 17.60
C LYS A 47 5.00 -8.51 17.17
N ARG A 48 4.16 -7.88 16.34
CA ARG A 48 4.33 -6.53 15.81
C ARG A 48 3.35 -5.53 16.42
N LEU A 49 2.60 -5.94 17.46
CA LEU A 49 1.63 -5.08 18.14
C LEU A 49 2.27 -3.83 18.76
N SER A 50 3.51 -3.93 19.26
CA SER A 50 4.27 -2.80 19.82
C SER A 50 4.62 -1.71 18.80
N LEU A 51 4.40 -1.93 17.51
CA LEU A 51 4.61 -0.93 16.47
C LEU A 51 3.36 -0.07 16.22
N PHE A 52 2.22 -0.45 16.79
CA PHE A 52 0.99 0.33 16.72
C PHE A 52 0.99 1.42 17.80
N PRO A 53 0.20 2.50 17.62
CA PRO A 53 -0.12 3.41 18.69
C PRO A 53 -0.67 2.67 19.92
N PRO A 54 -0.48 3.22 21.12
CA PRO A 54 -1.12 2.67 22.31
C PRO A 54 -2.66 2.68 22.15
N PHE A 55 -3.31 1.69 22.75
CA PHE A 55 -4.76 1.56 22.73
C PHE A 55 -5.45 2.35 23.86
N ASP A 56 -4.69 3.13 24.62
CA ASP A 56 -5.14 4.07 25.66
C ASP A 56 -6.24 3.54 26.60
N GLY A 57 -6.08 2.29 27.05
CA GLY A 57 -7.03 1.62 27.96
C GLY A 57 -8.26 1.00 27.27
N GLY A 58 -8.45 1.26 25.98
CA GLY A 58 -9.41 0.59 25.12
C GLY A 58 -8.85 -0.66 24.45
N ASN A 59 -9.63 -1.21 23.52
CA ASN A 59 -9.26 -2.37 22.71
C ASN A 59 -9.28 -2.07 21.20
N GLU A 60 -9.60 -0.85 20.80
CA GLU A 60 -9.60 -0.40 19.42
C GLU A 60 -8.82 0.91 19.26
N ILE A 61 -8.19 1.08 18.11
CA ILE A 61 -7.56 2.33 17.67
C ILE A 61 -7.91 2.60 16.22
N GLU A 62 -7.99 3.87 15.86
CA GLU A 62 -8.06 4.30 14.47
C GLU A 62 -6.66 4.55 13.92
N LEU A 63 -6.42 4.09 12.69
CA LEU A 63 -5.16 4.22 11.98
C LEU A 63 -5.39 4.85 10.63
N VAL A 64 -4.73 5.98 10.42
CA VAL A 64 -4.66 6.67 9.14
C VAL A 64 -3.45 6.13 8.38
N ILE A 65 -3.70 5.45 7.26
CA ILE A 65 -2.69 4.77 6.46
C ILE A 65 -2.60 5.43 5.09
N TRP A 66 -1.42 5.91 4.75
CA TRP A 66 -1.13 6.55 3.48
C TRP A 66 -0.77 5.52 2.42
N ASP A 67 -1.27 5.75 1.22
CA ASP A 67 -0.90 4.96 0.07
C ASP A 67 0.41 5.48 -0.52
N ASP A 68 1.47 4.68 -0.48
CA ASP A 68 2.76 5.12 -1.03
C ASP A 68 2.76 5.08 -2.56
N ASP A 69 1.91 4.24 -3.17
CA ASP A 69 1.85 4.03 -4.62
C ASP A 69 0.87 5.00 -5.29
N VAL A 70 -0.11 5.52 -4.54
CA VAL A 70 -1.13 6.46 -5.04
C VAL A 70 -1.07 7.77 -4.26
N ASN A 71 -0.56 8.81 -4.92
CA ASN A 71 -0.37 10.12 -4.28
C ASN A 71 -1.67 10.69 -3.70
N GLY A 72 -1.67 10.96 -2.39
CA GLY A 72 -2.78 11.59 -1.68
C GLY A 72 -3.91 10.64 -1.28
N GLN A 73 -3.83 9.34 -1.60
CA GLN A 73 -4.83 8.38 -1.13
C GLN A 73 -4.55 8.01 0.33
N VAL A 74 -5.60 8.04 1.15
CA VAL A 74 -5.56 7.73 2.57
C VAL A 74 -6.65 6.72 2.90
N TRP A 75 -6.34 5.81 3.82
CA TRP A 75 -7.22 4.75 4.28
C TRP A 75 -7.36 4.82 5.80
N ASN A 76 -8.60 4.87 6.29
CA ASN A 76 -8.88 4.84 7.73
C ASN A 76 -9.25 3.40 8.13
N PHE A 77 -8.42 2.80 8.97
CA PHE A 77 -8.65 1.47 9.51
C PHE A 77 -8.93 1.53 10.99
N VAL A 78 -9.87 0.72 11.45
CA VAL A 78 -9.99 0.42 12.87
C VAL A 78 -9.26 -0.88 13.15
N CYS A 79 -8.22 -0.81 13.99
CA CYS A 79 -7.51 -1.96 14.51
C CYS A 79 -8.07 -2.30 15.88
N SER A 80 -8.44 -3.56 16.09
CA SER A 80 -8.97 -4.06 17.35
C SER A 80 -8.10 -5.20 17.88
N ILE A 81 -7.92 -5.25 19.19
CA ILE A 81 -7.30 -6.36 19.92
C ILE A 81 -8.40 -7.14 20.65
N ARG A 82 -8.27 -8.46 20.68
CA ARG A 82 -9.12 -9.32 21.51
C ARG A 82 -8.93 -9.02 22.99
N GLN A 83 -10.02 -8.83 23.71
CA GLN A 83 -10.00 -8.59 25.17
C GLN A 83 -9.72 -9.87 25.96
N THR A 84 -10.05 -11.04 25.41
CA THR A 84 -9.87 -12.34 26.08
C THR A 84 -8.87 -13.22 25.33
N GLY A 85 -8.00 -13.89 26.09
CA GLY A 85 -6.96 -14.78 25.56
C GLY A 85 -5.82 -14.02 24.88
N TYR A 86 -5.33 -14.56 23.76
CA TYR A 86 -4.18 -13.99 23.05
C TYR A 86 -4.54 -12.65 22.37
N PRO A 87 -3.81 -11.54 22.64
CA PRO A 87 -4.11 -10.21 22.12
C PRO A 87 -3.80 -10.14 20.63
N LYS A 88 -4.71 -10.65 19.81
CA LYS A 88 -4.55 -10.72 18.35
C LYS A 88 -5.10 -9.46 17.70
N PRO A 89 -4.24 -8.63 17.06
CA PRO A 89 -4.70 -7.46 16.33
C PRO A 89 -5.41 -7.86 15.04
N VAL A 90 -6.48 -7.14 14.74
CA VAL A 90 -7.34 -7.35 13.58
C VAL A 90 -7.83 -6.00 13.05
N PHE A 91 -7.72 -5.79 11.73
CA PHE A 91 -8.45 -4.70 11.09
C PHE A 91 -9.93 -5.07 10.98
N SER A 92 -10.74 -4.46 11.84
CA SER A 92 -12.19 -4.71 11.96
C SER A 92 -12.99 -3.85 10.97
N ARG A 93 -12.51 -2.65 10.64
CA ARG A 93 -13.17 -1.70 9.70
C ARG A 93 -12.19 -1.13 8.68
N GLY A 94 -12.69 -0.60 7.57
CA GLY A 94 -11.90 0.00 6.46
C GLY A 94 -11.24 -1.01 5.52
N ARG A 95 -11.13 -2.28 5.94
CA ARG A 95 -10.49 -3.35 5.15
C ARG A 95 -11.20 -3.66 3.83
N LEU A 96 -12.52 -3.76 3.83
CA LEU A 96 -13.25 -4.13 2.62
C LEU A 96 -13.15 -3.03 1.56
N ASP A 97 -13.30 -1.78 1.99
CA ASP A 97 -13.20 -0.62 1.10
C ASP A 97 -11.81 -0.55 0.45
N PHE A 98 -10.76 -0.73 1.26
CA PHE A 98 -9.37 -0.84 0.77
C PHE A 98 -9.21 -1.97 -0.26
N VAL A 99 -9.66 -3.19 0.07
CA VAL A 99 -9.52 -4.36 -0.81
C VAL A 99 -10.24 -4.17 -2.14
N VAL A 100 -11.47 -3.63 -2.11
CA VAL A 100 -12.27 -3.40 -3.31
C VAL A 100 -11.65 -2.30 -4.18
N ALA A 101 -11.28 -1.17 -3.58
CA ALA A 101 -10.72 -0.05 -4.33
C ALA A 101 -9.36 -0.38 -4.97
N LYS A 102 -8.54 -1.20 -4.30
CA LYS A 102 -7.25 -1.66 -4.84
C LYS A 102 -7.35 -2.87 -5.75
N GLY A 103 -8.52 -3.51 -5.84
CA GLY A 103 -8.73 -4.73 -6.62
C GLY A 103 -7.87 -5.90 -6.14
N LEU A 104 -7.66 -6.01 -4.82
CA LEU A 104 -6.81 -7.04 -4.24
C LEU A 104 -7.51 -8.41 -4.28
N THR A 105 -6.72 -9.46 -4.53
CA THR A 105 -7.14 -10.84 -4.68
C THR A 105 -6.38 -11.79 -3.76
N VAL A 106 -6.81 -13.04 -3.70
CA VAL A 106 -6.12 -14.07 -2.90
C VAL A 106 -4.75 -14.33 -3.52
N GLY A 107 -3.70 -14.22 -2.73
CA GLY A 107 -2.32 -14.42 -3.16
C GLY A 107 -1.50 -13.12 -3.22
N ASP A 108 -2.16 -11.98 -3.38
CA ASP A 108 -1.54 -10.66 -3.34
C ASP A 108 -0.90 -10.40 -1.98
N LYS A 109 0.20 -9.65 -1.97
CA LYS A 109 0.94 -9.31 -0.76
C LYS A 109 0.64 -7.88 -0.36
N VAL A 110 0.24 -7.69 0.89
CA VAL A 110 0.08 -6.37 1.49
C VAL A 110 1.16 -6.17 2.54
N THR A 111 1.84 -5.04 2.46
CA THR A 111 2.91 -4.65 3.39
C THR A 111 2.55 -3.33 4.06
N LEU A 112 2.48 -3.33 5.39
CA LEU A 112 2.31 -2.10 6.18
C LEU A 112 3.67 -1.65 6.71
N CYS A 113 3.96 -0.37 6.56
CA CYS A 113 5.17 0.30 7.01
C CYS A 113 4.82 1.39 8.02
N LYS A 114 5.73 1.62 8.96
CA LYS A 114 5.75 2.77 9.86
C LYS A 114 6.89 3.67 9.44
N LYS A 115 6.61 4.92 9.14
CA LYS A 115 7.58 5.99 8.87
C LYS A 115 7.69 6.85 10.11
N GLU A 116 8.91 7.04 10.59
CA GLU A 116 9.22 7.89 11.73
C GLU A 116 9.94 9.13 11.19
N ASP A 117 9.27 10.27 11.29
CA ASP A 117 9.81 11.59 10.93
C ASP A 117 10.27 12.26 12.23
N THR A 118 11.53 12.69 12.30
CA THR A 118 12.08 13.36 13.48
C THR A 118 12.39 14.81 13.16
N ALA A 119 11.66 15.73 13.79
CA ALA A 119 11.93 17.15 13.68
C ALA A 119 12.56 17.66 14.98
N GLU A 120 13.68 18.38 14.88
CA GLU A 120 14.23 19.15 15.99
C GLU A 120 13.63 20.55 15.99
N ILE A 121 12.90 20.90 17.04
CA ILE A 121 12.28 22.20 17.22
C ILE A 121 12.68 22.73 18.60
N PHE A 122 13.41 23.85 18.65
CA PHE A 122 13.89 24.48 19.89
C PHE A 122 14.63 23.53 20.85
N GLY A 123 15.45 22.62 20.33
CA GLY A 123 16.19 21.64 21.14
C GLY A 123 15.35 20.45 21.63
N HIS A 124 14.08 20.34 21.19
CA HIS A 124 13.23 19.18 21.42
C HIS A 124 13.10 18.34 20.15
N VAL A 125 13.29 17.03 20.27
CA VAL A 125 13.03 16.09 19.18
C VAL A 125 11.55 15.69 19.21
N LEU A 126 10.81 16.10 18.19
CA LEU A 126 9.45 15.62 17.92
C LEU A 126 9.53 14.42 16.98
N CYS A 127 9.06 13.27 17.44
CA CYS A 127 8.93 12.08 16.61
C CYS A 127 7.47 11.92 16.17
N GLN A 128 7.21 12.07 14.87
CA GLN A 128 5.91 11.82 14.27
C GLN A 128 5.93 10.48 13.54
N SER A 129 4.99 9.60 13.90
CA SER A 129 4.81 8.31 13.23
C SER A 129 3.71 8.42 12.18
N ARG A 130 4.01 8.07 10.93
CA ARG A 130 3.03 7.89 9.84
C ARG A 130 2.99 6.44 9.40
N TYR A 131 1.82 5.94 9.03
CA TYR A 131 1.66 4.59 8.52
C TYR A 131 1.47 4.61 7.01
N SER A 132 2.08 3.68 6.29
CA SER A 132 1.88 3.54 4.85
C SER A 132 1.69 2.10 4.41
N VAL A 133 0.98 1.89 3.30
CA VAL A 133 0.74 0.57 2.71
C VAL A 133 1.36 0.47 1.32
N LYS A 134 1.84 -0.73 1.01
CA LYS A 134 2.35 -1.14 -0.31
C LYS A 134 1.74 -2.47 -0.69
N GLU A 135 1.48 -2.66 -1.97
CA GLU A 135 0.90 -3.90 -2.49
C GLU A 135 1.78 -4.53 -3.58
N ASP A 136 2.12 -5.81 -3.42
CA ASP A 136 2.76 -6.59 -4.49
C ASP A 136 1.72 -7.55 -5.06
N ARG A 137 1.36 -7.37 -6.34
CA ARG A 137 0.44 -8.28 -7.02
C ARG A 137 1.10 -9.64 -7.22
N ALA A 138 0.36 -10.71 -6.96
CA ALA A 138 0.78 -12.02 -7.40
C ALA A 138 0.86 -12.01 -8.94
N ALA A 139 2.03 -12.33 -9.48
CA ALA A 139 2.13 -12.59 -10.91
C ALA A 139 1.11 -13.68 -11.24
N GLU A 140 0.17 -13.39 -12.15
CA GLU A 140 -0.70 -14.42 -12.69
C GLU A 140 0.22 -15.51 -13.25
N ALA A 141 0.18 -16.70 -12.63
CA ALA A 141 0.75 -17.87 -13.28
C ALA A 141 -0.07 -18.02 -14.55
N SER A 142 0.50 -17.59 -15.69
CA SER A 142 -0.07 -17.83 -17.01
C SER A 142 -0.49 -19.29 -17.06
N ILE A 143 -1.79 -19.53 -17.01
CA ILE A 143 -2.35 -20.86 -17.16
C ILE A 143 -2.13 -21.16 -18.64
N GLY A 144 -0.96 -21.71 -18.96
CA GLY A 144 -0.65 -22.29 -20.26
C GLY A 144 -1.51 -23.52 -20.43
N THR A 145 -2.78 -23.34 -20.78
CA THR A 145 -3.64 -24.43 -21.20
C THR A 145 -3.31 -24.78 -22.64
N GLY A 146 -2.82 -26.00 -22.86
CA GLY A 146 -3.12 -26.74 -24.08
C GLY A 146 -1.94 -27.09 -24.98
N THR A 147 -1.27 -28.17 -24.60
CA THR A 147 -0.60 -29.12 -25.50
C THR A 147 -1.42 -29.41 -26.76
N ARG A 148 -0.81 -29.37 -27.94
CA ARG A 148 -1.18 -30.26 -29.05
C ARG A 148 0.02 -30.52 -29.96
N ALA A 149 0.58 -31.72 -29.84
CA ALA A 149 1.54 -32.27 -30.78
C ALA A 149 0.79 -32.93 -31.95
N ALA A 150 1.08 -32.42 -33.15
CA ALA A 150 1.38 -33.08 -34.43
C ALA A 150 0.35 -33.96 -35.18
N VAL A 151 0.55 -33.92 -36.51
CA VAL A 151 0.05 -34.77 -37.62
C VAL A 151 -1.29 -34.28 -38.21
N GLY A 152 -1.45 -33.89 -39.48
CA GLY A 152 -0.64 -33.97 -40.70
C GLY A 152 -1.58 -34.17 -41.91
N ALA A 153 -1.25 -33.58 -43.07
CA ALA A 153 -1.82 -33.78 -44.43
C ALA A 153 -3.15 -33.04 -44.76
N SER A 154 -3.11 -31.99 -45.61
CA SER A 154 -3.29 -31.97 -47.10
C SER A 154 -4.77 -31.86 -47.52
N GLU A 155 -5.26 -31.20 -48.56
CA GLU A 155 -4.90 -30.17 -49.55
C GLU A 155 -6.24 -29.93 -50.34
N THR A 156 -6.34 -28.83 -51.09
CA THR A 156 -7.32 -28.55 -52.20
C THR A 156 -8.76 -28.18 -51.82
N THR A 157 -9.60 -27.47 -52.60
CA THR A 157 -9.57 -26.40 -53.63
C THR A 157 -11.08 -26.14 -53.92
N LEU A 158 -11.41 -24.99 -54.52
CA LEU A 158 -12.63 -24.68 -55.29
C LEU A 158 -13.76 -23.90 -54.61
N GLU A 159 -13.79 -22.64 -55.03
CA GLU A 159 -14.98 -21.83 -55.29
C GLU A 159 -16.08 -22.60 -56.04
N HIS A 160 -17.35 -22.32 -55.72
CA HIS A 160 -18.33 -21.80 -56.67
C HIS A 160 -19.67 -21.47 -55.98
N LYS A 161 -20.05 -20.19 -56.12
CA LYS A 161 -21.40 -19.65 -56.39
C LYS A 161 -22.61 -20.48 -55.96
N ASN A 162 -23.44 -19.89 -55.10
CA ASN A 162 -24.88 -19.92 -55.35
C ASN A 162 -25.57 -18.65 -54.84
N GLU A 163 -25.80 -17.73 -55.77
CA GLU A 163 -26.88 -16.75 -55.66
C GLU A 163 -28.22 -17.49 -55.70
N LEU A 164 -29.11 -17.24 -54.75
CA LEU A 164 -30.55 -17.34 -54.99
C LEU A 164 -31.21 -16.07 -54.47
N ARG A 165 -31.55 -15.20 -55.43
CA ARG A 165 -32.52 -14.11 -55.27
C ARG A 165 -33.93 -14.70 -55.23
N ALA A 166 -34.73 -14.10 -54.34
CA ALA A 166 -36.17 -13.86 -54.42
C ALA A 166 -37.11 -15.05 -54.58
N ILE A 167 -37.96 -15.32 -53.57
CA ILE A 167 -39.43 -15.14 -53.63
C ILE A 167 -39.95 -14.88 -52.20
N ASN A 168 -40.88 -13.91 -52.06
CA ASN A 168 -41.73 -13.53 -50.92
C ASN A 168 -41.29 -12.29 -50.12
N GLY A 169 -41.88 -11.14 -50.51
CA GLY A 169 -41.87 -9.88 -49.77
C GLY A 169 -42.04 -8.69 -50.69
#